data_AF-A0A0W0YA77-F1
#
_entry.id   AF-A0A0W0YA77-F1
#
_cell.length_a   1.000
_cell.length_b   1.000
_cell.length_c   1.000
_cell.angle_alpha   90.00
_cell.angle_beta   90.00
_cell.angle_gamma   90.00
#
_symmetry.space_group_name_H-M   'P 1'
#
loop_
_entity.id
_entity.type
_entity.pdbx_description
1 polymer ?
#
loop_
_entity_poly.entity_id
_entity_poly.type
_entity_poly.pdbx_seq_one_letter_code
_entity_poly.pdbx_strand_id
1 'polypeptide(L)'
;MQVLEIMEMAAQKGIAVHIAKNSIVLDGSMQSTITATILGLAAQIEREFISARTKEALAKRKSDGAKLGRPKGESDLLKLDAFRDEITNYLNKGINKRAISKLIECSPSTLYKWLKRRRIYLK
;
A
#
# COMPACT_ATOMS: atom_id res chain seq x y z
N MET A 1 15.44 -9.54 4.09
CA MET A 1 14.17 -10.13 3.61
C MET A 1 14.12 -10.45 2.12
N GLN A 2 14.08 -9.49 1.17
CA GLN A 2 13.86 -9.80 -0.27
C GLN A 2 14.90 -10.76 -0.89
N VAL A 3 16.15 -10.73 -0.41
CA VAL A 3 17.24 -11.56 -0.95
C VAL A 3 17.00 -13.05 -0.72
N LEU A 4 16.56 -13.45 0.48
CA LEU A 4 16.30 -14.88 0.78
C LEU A 4 15.10 -15.41 -0.01
N GLU A 5 14.06 -14.60 -0.20
CA GLU A 5 12.89 -14.94 -1.02
C GLU A 5 13.28 -15.15 -2.49
N ILE A 6 14.17 -14.30 -3.02
CA ILE A 6 14.69 -14.46 -4.39
C ILE A 6 15.52 -15.74 -4.51
N MET A 7 16.34 -16.06 -3.50
CA MET A 7 17.13 -17.30 -3.49
C MET A 7 16.24 -18.55 -3.40
N GLU A 8 15.21 -18.53 -2.56
CA GLU A 8 14.20 -19.60 -2.48
C GLU A 8 13.49 -19.79 -3.83
N MET A 9 13.02 -18.70 -4.43
CA MET A 9 12.33 -18.75 -5.73
C MET A 9 13.24 -19.27 -6.84
N ALA A 10 14.51 -18.83 -6.87
CA ALA A 10 15.49 -19.29 -7.85
C ALA A 10 15.75 -20.79 -7.69
N ALA A 11 15.92 -21.28 -6.46
CA ALA A 11 16.08 -22.70 -6.17
C ALA A 11 14.85 -23.53 -6.60
N GLN A 12 13.64 -23.08 -6.29
CA GLN A 12 12.39 -23.75 -6.70
C GLN A 12 12.24 -23.83 -8.23
N LYS A 13 12.76 -22.84 -8.96
CA LYS A 13 12.74 -22.79 -10.43
C LYS A 13 13.92 -23.50 -11.09
N GLY A 14 14.84 -24.09 -10.32
CA GLY A 14 16.06 -24.70 -10.85
C GLY A 14 17.03 -23.69 -11.47
N ILE A 15 16.96 -22.42 -11.06
CA ILE A 15 17.84 -21.36 -11.53
C ILE A 15 19.09 -21.35 -10.65
N ALA A 16 20.26 -21.46 -11.27
CA ALA A 16 21.52 -21.43 -10.54
C ALA A 16 21.85 -20.03 -10.02
N VAL A 17 22.12 -19.91 -8.71
CA VAL A 17 22.54 -18.64 -8.08
C VAL A 17 23.97 -18.75 -7.59
N HIS A 18 24.83 -17.87 -8.09
CA HIS A 18 26.24 -17.79 -7.69
C HIS A 18 26.48 -16.51 -6.88
N ILE A 19 26.90 -16.67 -5.62
CA ILE A 19 27.30 -15.56 -4.75
C ILE A 19 28.81 -15.47 -4.77
N ALA A 20 29.33 -14.54 -5.58
CA ALA A 20 30.76 -14.41 -5.85
C ALA A 20 31.63 -14.18 -4.59
N LYS A 21 31.14 -13.40 -3.63
CA LYS A 21 31.93 -13.02 -2.44
C LYS A 21 32.14 -14.16 -1.45
N ASN A 22 31.13 -15.02 -1.29
CA ASN A 22 31.13 -16.08 -0.28
C ASN A 22 31.30 -17.46 -0.91
N SER A 23 31.52 -17.53 -2.23
CA SER A 23 31.61 -18.76 -3.01
C SER A 23 30.45 -19.73 -2.76
N ILE A 24 29.25 -19.20 -2.51
CA ILE A 24 28.03 -20.01 -2.36
C ILE A 24 27.43 -20.21 -3.75
N VAL A 25 27.18 -21.46 -4.08
CA VAL A 25 26.54 -21.85 -5.33
C VAL A 25 25.26 -22.62 -5.00
N LEU A 26 24.14 -22.15 -5.56
CA LEU A 26 22.87 -22.85 -5.52
C LEU A 26 22.60 -23.44 -6.90
N ASP A 27 23.10 -24.64 -7.18
CA ASP A 27 23.11 -25.27 -8.51
C ASP A 27 22.21 -26.52 -8.64
N GLY A 28 21.44 -26.85 -7.60
CA GLY A 28 20.61 -28.06 -7.56
C GLY A 28 21.32 -29.30 -6.99
N SER A 29 22.58 -29.19 -6.58
CA SER A 29 23.26 -30.21 -5.76
C SER A 29 22.53 -30.45 -4.42
N MET A 30 22.74 -31.61 -3.79
CA MET A 30 22.16 -31.93 -2.47
C MET A 30 22.48 -30.85 -1.42
N GLN A 31 23.72 -30.34 -1.43
CA GLN A 31 24.18 -29.26 -0.55
C GLN A 31 23.42 -27.96 -0.81
N SER A 32 23.21 -27.61 -2.09
CA SER A 32 22.42 -26.43 -2.45
C SER A 32 20.97 -26.55 -2.01
N THR A 33 20.36 -27.72 -2.12
CA THR A 33 18.97 -27.98 -1.70
C THR A 33 18.81 -27.81 -0.19
N ILE A 34 19.74 -28.36 0.61
CA ILE A 34 19.74 -28.18 2.07
C ILE A 34 19.89 -26.69 2.43
N THR A 35 20.84 -26.01 1.78
CA THR A 35 21.11 -24.59 2.03
C THR A 35 19.90 -23.72 1.68
N ALA A 36 19.29 -23.93 0.51
CA ALA A 36 18.09 -23.22 0.07
C ALA A 36 16.92 -23.45 1.04
N THR A 37 16.74 -24.67 1.55
CA THR A 37 15.69 -25.02 2.51
C THR A 37 15.88 -24.26 3.83
N ILE A 38 17.11 -24.23 4.38
CA ILE A 38 17.40 -23.49 5.62
C ILE A 38 17.17 -21.99 5.43
N LEU A 39 17.61 -21.43 4.29
CA LEU A 39 17.42 -20.02 3.98
C LEU A 39 15.93 -19.65 3.80
N GLY A 40 15.13 -20.53 3.19
CA GLY A 40 13.68 -20.36 3.08
C GLY A 40 12.98 -20.38 4.44
N LEU A 41 13.35 -21.33 5.31
CA LEU A 41 12.85 -21.40 6.68
C LEU A 41 13.23 -20.14 7.48
N ALA A 42 14.49 -19.70 7.38
CA ALA A 42 14.95 -18.48 8.03
C ALA A 42 14.17 -17.24 7.54
N ALA A 43 13.89 -17.14 6.24
CA ALA A 43 13.09 -16.06 5.67
C ALA A 43 11.65 -16.06 6.20
N GLN A 44 11.04 -17.24 6.37
CA GLN A 44 9.71 -17.36 6.97
C GLN A 44 9.70 -16.90 8.43
N ILE A 45 10.66 -17.35 9.24
CA ILE A 45 10.77 -16.97 10.65
C ILE A 45 10.97 -15.45 10.79
N GLU A 46 11.84 -14.84 9.97
CA GLU A 46 12.07 -13.40 9.98
C GLU A 46 10.77 -12.62 9.69
N ARG A 47 9.98 -13.06 8.69
CA ARG A 47 8.67 -12.47 8.37
C ARG A 47 7.70 -12.56 9.54
N GLU A 48 7.64 -13.72 10.19
CA GLU A 48 6.77 -13.94 11.35
C GLU A 48 7.16 -13.03 12.52
N PHE A 49 8.46 -12.88 12.81
CA PHE A 49 8.94 -11.97 13.85
C PHE A 49 8.67 -10.49 13.55
N ILE A 50 8.82 -10.04 12.30
CA ILE A 50 8.47 -8.66 11.92
C ILE A 50 6.97 -8.41 12.11
N SER A 51 6.13 -9.37 11.70
CA SER A 51 4.68 -9.32 11.87
C SER A 51 4.30 -9.30 13.35
N ALA A 52 4.88 -10.17 14.18
CA ALA A 52 4.64 -10.22 15.62
C ALA A 52 5.00 -8.88 16.28
N ARG A 53 6.22 -8.37 16.03
CA ARG A 53 6.69 -7.09 16.59
C ARG A 53 5.76 -5.92 16.25
N THR A 54 5.32 -5.82 15.00
CA THR A 54 4.42 -4.73 14.58
C THR A 54 3.04 -4.85 15.21
N LYS A 55 2.49 -6.07 15.30
CA LYS A 55 1.22 -6.33 15.97
C LYS A 55 1.27 -6.00 17.47
N GLU A 56 2.33 -6.41 18.16
CA GLU A 56 2.55 -6.10 19.57
C GLU A 56 2.68 -4.60 19.82
N ALA A 57 3.47 -3.90 19.00
CA ALA A 57 3.60 -2.45 19.10
C ALA A 57 2.27 -1.73 18.86
N LEU A 58 1.46 -2.17 17.89
CA LEU A 58 0.12 -1.62 17.66
C LEU A 58 -0.84 -1.94 18.81
N ALA A 59 -0.81 -3.15 19.34
CA ALA A 59 -1.62 -3.55 20.49
C ALA A 59 -1.33 -2.68 21.71
N LYS A 60 -0.04 -2.44 22.01
CA LYS A 60 0.40 -1.55 23.07
C LYS A 60 -0.06 -0.10 22.84
N ARG A 61 0.16 0.45 21.63
CA ARG A 61 -0.32 1.80 21.31
C ARG A 61 -1.83 1.94 21.48
N LYS A 62 -2.59 0.89 21.13
CA LYS A 62 -4.04 0.86 21.31
C LYS A 62 -4.43 0.78 22.78
N SER A 63 -3.74 -0.01 23.60
CA SER A 63 -3.99 -0.07 25.06
C SER A 63 -3.65 1.25 25.76
N ASP A 64 -2.63 1.95 25.28
CA ASP A 64 -2.23 3.28 25.75
C ASP A 64 -3.19 4.40 25.28
N GLY A 65 -4.31 4.03 24.62
CA GLY A 65 -5.35 4.94 24.19
C GLY A 65 -5.12 5.63 22.84
N ALA A 66 -4.03 5.32 22.14
CA ALA A 66 -3.80 5.86 20.80
C ALA A 66 -4.82 5.31 19.80
N LYS A 67 -5.47 6.21 19.05
CA LYS A 67 -6.36 5.84 17.95
C LYS A 67 -5.52 5.37 16.75
N LEU A 68 -5.67 4.10 16.38
CA LEU A 68 -5.05 3.54 15.19
C LEU A 68 -5.92 3.77 13.94
N GLY A 69 -5.28 3.79 12.77
CA GLY A 69 -5.96 3.94 11.49
C GLY A 69 -6.35 5.39 11.18
N ARG A 70 -7.28 5.55 10.22
CA ARG A 70 -7.72 6.88 9.78
C ARG A 70 -8.46 7.60 10.92
N PRO A 71 -8.15 8.88 11.21
CA PRO A 71 -8.90 9.67 12.17
C PRO A 71 -10.40 9.65 11.89
N LYS A 72 -11.21 9.55 12.95
CA LYS A 72 -12.67 9.65 12.86
C LYS A 72 -13.08 11.09 12.57
N GLY A 73 -14.05 11.26 11.68
CA GLY A 73 -14.60 12.56 11.33
C GLY A 73 -14.38 12.94 9.87
N GLU A 74 -15.00 14.04 9.47
CA GLU A 74 -14.71 14.68 8.19
C GLU A 74 -13.46 15.55 8.37
N SER A 75 -12.62 15.60 7.33
CA SER A 75 -11.49 16.53 7.32
C SER A 75 -12.04 17.95 7.14
N ASP A 76 -11.55 18.91 7.92
CA ASP A 76 -11.92 20.32 7.78
C ASP A 76 -11.67 20.80 6.36
N LEU A 77 -10.49 20.45 5.84
CA LEU A 77 -10.05 20.69 4.48
C LEU A 77 -10.08 19.40 3.66
N LEU A 78 -10.75 19.45 2.51
CA LEU A 78 -10.82 18.42 1.49
C LEU A 78 -10.03 18.87 0.27
N LYS A 79 -9.46 17.90 -0.47
CA LYS A 79 -8.68 18.16 -1.70
C LYS A 79 -9.38 19.09 -2.70
N LEU A 80 -10.70 18.97 -2.83
CA LEU A 80 -11.49 19.74 -3.80
C LEU A 80 -11.89 21.14 -3.31
N ASP A 81 -11.59 21.50 -2.05
CA ASP A 81 -11.88 22.86 -1.56
C ASP A 81 -11.06 23.92 -2.29
N ALA A 82 -9.82 23.59 -2.70
CA ALA A 82 -8.98 24.48 -3.51
C ALA A 82 -9.59 24.79 -4.90
N PHE A 83 -10.42 23.89 -5.41
CA PHE A 83 -11.07 24.00 -6.73
C PHE A 83 -12.53 24.44 -6.62
N ARG A 84 -12.96 24.95 -5.47
CA ARG A 84 -14.37 25.26 -5.20
C ARG A 84 -14.95 26.23 -6.22
N ASP A 85 -14.23 27.29 -6.53
CA ASP A 85 -14.71 28.35 -7.43
C ASP A 85 -14.76 27.85 -8.88
N GLU A 86 -13.77 27.07 -9.31
CA GLU A 86 -13.76 26.42 -10.63
C GLU A 86 -14.92 25.44 -10.79
N ILE A 87 -15.12 24.55 -9.81
CA ILE A 87 -16.24 23.59 -9.81
C ILE A 87 -17.57 24.33 -9.88
N THR A 88 -17.72 25.41 -9.11
CA THR A 88 -18.95 26.23 -9.10
C THR A 88 -19.17 26.91 -10.46
N ASN A 89 -18.12 27.45 -11.06
CA ASN A 89 -18.17 28.05 -12.40
C ASN A 89 -18.59 27.02 -13.46
N TYR A 90 -18.03 25.81 -13.42
CA TYR A 90 -18.41 24.74 -14.35
C TYR A 90 -19.86 24.28 -14.16
N LEU A 91 -20.34 24.21 -12.92
CA LEU A 91 -21.75 23.92 -12.62
C LEU A 91 -22.68 25.01 -13.17
N ASN A 92 -22.32 26.29 -13.00
CA ASN A 92 -23.09 27.42 -13.52
C ASN A 92 -23.14 27.43 -15.05
N LYS A 93 -22.07 26.96 -15.71
CA LYS A 93 -21.99 26.77 -17.16
C LYS A 93 -22.78 25.53 -17.65
N GLY A 94 -23.45 24.79 -16.77
CA GLY A 94 -24.23 23.60 -17.12
C GLY A 94 -23.37 22.38 -17.51
N ILE A 95 -22.08 22.38 -17.19
CA ILE A 95 -21.19 21.27 -17.52
C ILE A 95 -21.59 20.05 -16.70
N ASN A 96 -21.66 18.89 -17.36
CA ASN A 96 -22.02 17.66 -16.66
C ASN A 96 -20.94 17.26 -15.63
N LYS A 97 -21.37 16.67 -14.51
CA LYS A 97 -20.48 16.38 -13.36
C LYS A 97 -19.36 15.40 -13.70
N ARG A 98 -19.57 14.50 -14.69
CA ARG A 98 -18.52 13.58 -15.17
C ARG A 98 -17.41 14.34 -15.89
N ALA A 99 -17.77 15.32 -16.73
CA ALA A 99 -16.81 16.20 -17.40
C ALA A 99 -16.09 17.07 -16.37
N ILE A 100 -16.79 17.62 -15.37
CA ILE A 100 -16.16 18.36 -14.26
C ILE A 100 -15.14 17.48 -13.53
N SER A 101 -15.45 16.22 -13.24
CA SER A 101 -14.50 15.33 -12.57
C SER A 101 -13.24 15.06 -13.40
N LYS A 102 -13.35 15.04 -14.74
CA LYS A 102 -12.20 14.94 -15.64
C LYS A 102 -11.38 16.24 -15.67
N LEU A 103 -12.06 17.39 -15.75
CA LEU A 103 -11.41 18.71 -15.76
C LEU A 103 -10.62 18.99 -14.48
N ILE A 104 -11.14 18.55 -13.33
CA ILE A 104 -10.50 18.71 -12.00
C ILE A 104 -9.62 17.49 -11.64
N GLU A 105 -9.43 16.54 -12.57
CA GLU A 105 -8.59 15.34 -12.38
C GLU A 105 -8.91 14.56 -11.09
N CYS A 106 -10.20 14.34 -10.83
CA CYS A 106 -10.66 13.58 -9.68
C CYS A 106 -11.63 12.46 -10.07
N SER A 107 -11.78 11.46 -9.20
CA SER A 107 -12.80 10.44 -9.43
C SER A 107 -14.20 11.09 -9.34
N PRO A 108 -15.17 10.66 -10.18
CA PRO A 108 -16.54 11.14 -10.05
C PRO A 108 -17.07 10.97 -8.62
N SER A 109 -16.77 9.83 -7.98
CA SER A 109 -17.19 9.53 -6.61
C SER A 109 -16.68 10.56 -5.59
N THR A 110 -15.47 11.08 -5.79
CA THR A 110 -14.89 12.13 -4.95
C THR A 110 -15.64 13.44 -5.14
N LEU A 111 -15.93 13.83 -6.39
CA LEU A 111 -16.70 15.03 -6.71
C LEU A 111 -18.12 14.97 -6.13
N TYR A 112 -18.85 13.87 -6.33
CA TYR A 112 -20.21 13.72 -5.78
C TYR A 112 -20.22 13.78 -4.25
N LYS A 113 -19.28 13.11 -3.58
CA LYS A 113 -19.15 13.17 -2.11
C LYS A 113 -18.85 14.59 -1.64
N TRP A 114 -17.96 15.30 -2.34
CA TRP A 114 -17.61 16.67 -2.00
C TRP A 114 -18.78 17.64 -2.19
N LEU A 115 -19.50 17.56 -3.32
CA LEU A 115 -20.71 18.36 -3.56
C LEU A 115 -21.77 18.14 -2.49
N LYS A 116 -22.01 16.87 -2.11
CA LYS A 116 -22.94 16.51 -1.03
C LYS A 116 -22.51 17.10 0.31
N ARG A 117 -21.22 17.01 0.66
CA ARG A 117 -20.66 17.57 1.90
C ARG A 117 -20.74 19.08 1.98
N ARG A 118 -20.46 19.77 0.88
CA ARG A 118 -20.50 21.24 0.79
C ARG A 118 -21.90 21.80 0.51
N ARG A 119 -22.94 20.94 0.49
CA ARG A 119 -24.34 21.30 0.22
C ARG A 119 -24.51 22.14 -1.05
N ILE A 120 -23.70 21.85 -2.06
CA ILE A 120 -23.85 22.46 -3.38
C ILE A 120 -24.93 21.64 -4.08
N TYR A 121 -26.17 22.13 -3.94
CA TYR A 121 -27.35 21.39 -4.35
C TYR A 121 -27.37 21.12 -5.86
N LEU A 122 -27.82 19.91 -6.15
CA LEU A 122 -28.07 19.38 -7.47
C LEU A 122 -29.37 20.05 -7.96
N LYS A 123 -29.30 20.91 -8.97
CA LYS A 123 -30.44 21.01 -9.89
C LYS A 123 -30.48 19.75 -10.73
#